data_AF-A0AAV5G054-F1
#
_entry.id   AF-A0AAV5G054-F1
#
_cell.length_a   1.000
_cell.length_b   1.000
_cell.length_c   1.000
_cell.angle_alpha   90.00
_cell.angle_beta   90.00
_cell.angle_gamma   90.00
#
_symmetry.space_group_name_H-M   'P 1'
#
loop_
_entity.id
_entity.type
_entity.pdbx_description
1 polymer ?
#
loop_
_entity_poly.entity_id
_entity_poly.type
_entity_poly.pdbx_seq_one_letter_code
_entity_poly.pdbx_strand_id
1 'polypeptide(L)'
;MSTGVTVAPEVTAALARGAAVVALESTIISHGMPYPKNLQTAMEVEAIVRENGAVPATIAILDGVPHVAMDISSDLTELGKTPVAVISAGVKSILDIPRTLEYLETQGVTVAAYRTNEFPAFFTEVSGSQVPCRVDSPEECARIIYANRNLHLGSGILIAVPVPKQHAASGNIIESAIQKALKEAGDKGIIGNAITPFMLERVKELTGGSSLEARLGRSAL
;
A
#
# COMPACT_ATOMS: atom_id res chain seq x y z
N MET A 1 3.83 18.51 26.87
CA MET A 1 2.81 17.45 26.78
C MET A 1 3.54 16.19 26.35
N SER A 2 3.56 15.12 27.16
CA SER A 2 4.07 13.84 26.67
C SER A 2 3.06 13.32 25.66
N THR A 3 3.36 13.43 24.38
CA THR A 3 2.67 12.67 23.34
C THR A 3 2.73 11.21 23.75
N GLY A 4 1.61 10.49 23.75
CA GLY A 4 1.54 9.05 24.05
C GLY A 4 2.23 8.17 22.99
N VAL A 5 3.29 8.68 22.37
CA VAL A 5 4.02 8.10 21.26
C VAL A 5 5.48 8.02 21.67
N THR A 6 6.02 6.81 21.66
CA THR A 6 7.45 6.56 21.86
C THR A 6 8.13 6.47 20.50
N VAL A 7 9.18 7.26 20.29
CA VAL A 7 9.94 7.28 19.03
C VAL A 7 11.32 6.68 19.27
N ALA A 8 11.78 5.81 18.37
CA ALA A 8 13.11 5.21 18.47
C ALA A 8 14.22 6.29 18.45
N PRO A 9 15.32 6.13 19.22
CA PRO A 9 16.41 7.11 19.24
C PRO A 9 17.01 7.38 17.87
N GLU A 10 17.14 6.36 17.02
CA GLU A 10 17.66 6.49 15.66
C GLU A 10 16.78 7.40 14.78
N VAL A 11 15.46 7.20 14.84
CA VAL A 11 14.47 8.02 14.11
C VAL A 11 14.47 9.45 14.63
N THR A 12 14.52 9.62 15.96
CA THR A 12 14.60 10.95 16.59
C THR A 12 15.86 11.69 16.12
N ALA A 13 17.01 11.02 16.11
CA ALA A 13 18.27 11.60 15.65
C ALA A 13 18.26 11.89 14.14
N ALA A 14 17.56 11.08 13.33
CA ALA A 14 17.40 11.30 11.90
C ALA A 14 16.56 12.54 11.61
N LEU A 15 15.42 12.68 12.28
CA LEU A 15 14.55 13.85 12.18
C LEU A 15 15.27 15.13 12.63
N ALA A 16 16.00 15.08 13.75
CA ALA A 16 16.72 16.23 14.28
C ALA A 16 17.79 16.80 13.34
N ARG A 17 18.39 15.95 12.49
CA ARG A 17 19.40 16.35 11.50
C ARG A 17 18.82 16.57 10.09
N GLY A 18 17.50 16.49 9.92
CA GLY A 18 16.84 16.63 8.62
C GLY A 18 17.12 15.48 7.65
N ALA A 19 17.51 14.29 8.14
CA ALA A 19 17.71 13.11 7.30
C ALA A 19 16.36 12.50 6.88
N ALA A 20 16.35 11.78 5.76
CA ALA A 20 15.17 11.08 5.26
C ALA A 20 14.75 9.95 6.20
N VAL A 21 13.44 9.86 6.47
CA VAL A 21 12.81 8.80 7.26
C VAL A 21 11.65 8.22 6.46
N VAL A 22 11.54 6.89 6.41
CA VAL A 22 10.45 6.18 5.74
C VAL A 22 9.63 5.42 6.78
N ALA A 23 8.36 5.79 6.92
CA ALA A 23 7.43 5.06 7.78
C ALA A 23 6.97 3.76 7.10
N LEU A 24 6.92 2.66 7.86
CA LEU A 24 6.47 1.35 7.39
C LEU A 24 5.28 0.87 8.25
N GLU A 25 4.26 0.29 7.61
CA GLU A 25 3.09 -0.23 8.35
C GLU A 25 3.36 -1.57 9.04
N SER A 26 2.75 -1.79 10.21
CA SER A 26 2.84 -3.07 10.94
C SER A 26 1.78 -4.10 10.53
N THR A 27 0.73 -3.69 9.81
CA THR A 27 -0.39 -4.57 9.44
C THR A 27 0.06 -5.68 8.50
N ILE A 28 0.94 -5.39 7.54
CA ILE A 28 1.52 -6.41 6.66
C ILE A 28 2.33 -7.46 7.45
N ILE A 29 2.99 -7.04 8.53
CA ILE A 29 3.79 -7.90 9.41
C ILE A 29 2.87 -8.78 10.28
N SER A 30 1.79 -8.21 10.80
CA SER A 30 0.94 -8.88 11.80
C SER A 30 -0.11 -9.80 11.17
N HIS A 31 -0.72 -9.36 10.05
CA HIS A 31 -1.85 -10.05 9.42
C HIS A 31 -1.68 -10.28 7.92
N GLY A 32 -0.71 -9.61 7.27
CA GLY A 32 -0.52 -9.69 5.83
C GLY A 32 0.24 -10.93 5.34
N MET A 33 1.03 -11.58 6.20
CA MET A 33 1.87 -12.73 5.86
C MET A 33 1.99 -13.74 7.03
N PRO A 34 2.15 -15.05 6.74
CA PRO A 34 2.40 -16.04 7.77
C PRO A 34 3.82 -15.94 8.33
N TYR A 35 4.01 -16.35 9.58
CA TYR A 35 5.33 -16.54 10.19
C TYR A 35 6.07 -17.72 9.55
N PRO A 36 7.40 -17.66 9.34
CA PRO A 36 8.34 -16.57 9.64
C PRO A 36 8.48 -15.50 8.55
N LYS A 37 7.76 -15.67 7.45
CA LYS A 37 7.89 -14.83 6.25
C LYS A 37 7.59 -13.36 6.53
N ASN A 38 6.60 -13.09 7.39
CA ASN A 38 6.27 -11.73 7.83
C ASN A 38 7.47 -10.96 8.43
N LEU A 39 8.22 -11.59 9.34
CA LEU A 39 9.38 -10.97 9.99
C LEU A 39 10.54 -10.80 9.01
N GLN A 40 10.78 -11.81 8.16
CA GLN A 40 11.81 -11.73 7.12
C GLN A 40 11.55 -10.56 6.18
N THR A 41 10.31 -10.41 5.70
CA THR A 41 9.93 -9.30 4.83
C THR A 41 10.07 -7.95 5.52
N ALA A 42 9.69 -7.85 6.81
CA ALA A 42 9.89 -6.61 7.56
C ALA A 42 11.37 -6.21 7.60
N MET A 43 12.26 -7.16 7.92
CA MET A 43 13.71 -6.93 7.96
C MET A 43 14.28 -6.56 6.58
N GLU A 44 13.85 -7.25 5.52
CA GLU A 44 14.27 -6.97 4.15
C GLU A 44 13.86 -5.57 3.70
N VAL A 45 12.62 -5.16 3.97
CA VAL A 45 12.14 -3.81 3.63
C VAL A 45 12.91 -2.73 4.41
N GLU A 46 13.17 -2.95 5.71
CA GLU A 46 13.99 -2.03 6.49
C GLU A 46 15.43 -1.93 5.92
N ALA A 47 16.03 -3.04 5.49
CA ALA A 47 17.35 -3.04 4.87
C ALA A 47 17.36 -2.24 3.56
N ILE A 48 16.35 -2.43 2.69
CA ILE A 48 16.22 -1.68 1.43
C ILE A 48 16.13 -0.17 1.68
N VAL A 49 15.36 0.25 2.70
CA VAL A 49 15.27 1.67 3.07
C VAL A 49 16.64 2.23 3.47
N ARG A 50 17.40 1.46 4.26
CA ARG A 50 18.75 1.84 4.72
C ARG A 50 19.76 1.92 3.57
N GLU A 51 19.73 0.95 2.66
CA GLU A 51 20.57 0.92 1.46
C GLU A 51 20.34 2.14 0.56
N ASN A 52 19.12 2.68 0.56
CA ASN A 52 18.75 3.91 -0.15
C ASN A 52 19.00 5.20 0.66
N GLY A 53 19.71 5.12 1.79
CA GLY A 53 20.15 6.28 2.56
C GLY A 53 19.09 6.90 3.47
N ALA A 54 17.95 6.23 3.67
CA ALA A 54 16.90 6.67 4.60
C ALA A 54 16.88 5.82 5.88
N VAL A 55 16.28 6.34 6.93
CA VAL A 55 16.06 5.60 8.19
C VAL A 55 14.65 5.01 8.19
N PRO A 56 14.48 3.67 8.30
CA PRO A 56 13.15 3.07 8.41
C PRO A 56 12.54 3.36 9.78
N ALA A 57 11.22 3.56 9.80
CA ALA A 57 10.43 3.76 11.01
C ALA A 57 9.16 2.90 10.92
N THR A 58 9.26 1.64 11.33
CA THR A 58 8.08 0.77 11.45
C THR A 58 7.16 1.27 12.57
N ILE A 59 5.91 1.58 12.23
CA ILE A 59 4.91 2.13 13.16
C ILE A 59 3.94 1.02 13.55
N ALA A 60 3.77 0.81 14.86
CA ALA A 60 2.83 -0.15 15.43
C ALA A 60 2.16 0.42 16.69
N ILE A 61 0.95 -0.08 16.99
CA ILE A 61 0.31 0.09 18.30
C ILE A 61 0.61 -1.18 19.09
N LEU A 62 1.24 -1.01 20.25
CA LEU A 62 1.49 -2.09 21.21
C LEU A 62 0.50 -1.92 22.37
N ASP A 63 -0.22 -2.98 22.73
CA ASP A 63 -1.16 -3.05 23.86
C ASP A 63 -2.46 -2.19 23.76
N GLY A 64 -3.13 -2.12 22.60
CA GLY A 64 -4.39 -1.35 22.43
C GLY A 64 -5.43 -1.95 21.47
N VAL A 65 -6.71 -1.65 21.71
CA VAL A 65 -7.92 -2.34 21.18
C VAL A 65 -8.26 -1.94 19.72
N PRO A 66 -8.54 -2.91 18.82
CA PRO A 66 -8.95 -2.65 17.44
C PRO A 66 -10.41 -2.17 17.35
N HIS A 67 -10.68 -1.21 16.46
CA HIS A 67 -12.01 -0.72 16.10
C HIS A 67 -12.35 -1.14 14.65
N VAL A 68 -13.60 -1.57 14.43
CA VAL A 68 -14.12 -1.95 13.09
C VAL A 68 -15.30 -1.05 12.76
N ALA A 69 -15.26 -0.39 11.60
CA ALA A 69 -16.38 0.32 10.99
C ALA A 69 -16.50 -0.08 9.50
N MET A 70 -17.55 0.43 8.84
CA MET A 70 -18.06 0.12 7.48
C MET A 70 -17.03 -0.37 6.44
N ASP A 71 -17.50 -1.12 5.43
CA ASP A 71 -16.72 -1.75 4.35
C ASP A 71 -16.14 -0.74 3.31
N ILE A 72 -15.65 0.39 3.80
CA ILE A 72 -14.83 1.37 3.10
C ILE A 72 -13.61 1.59 3.98
N SER A 73 -12.40 1.43 3.44
CA SER A 73 -11.19 1.56 4.24
C SER A 73 -11.12 2.94 4.89
N SER A 74 -10.91 2.98 6.21
CA SER A 74 -10.63 4.23 6.93
C SER A 74 -9.40 4.95 6.38
N ASP A 75 -8.49 4.23 5.71
CA ASP A 75 -7.32 4.79 5.03
C ASP A 75 -7.69 5.89 4.03
N LEU A 76 -8.81 5.75 3.31
CA LEU A 76 -9.23 6.73 2.30
C LEU A 76 -9.66 8.06 2.94
N THR A 77 -10.41 7.97 4.04
CA THR A 77 -10.80 9.14 4.83
C THR A 77 -9.61 9.75 5.55
N GLU A 78 -8.68 8.92 6.02
CA GLU A 78 -7.46 9.37 6.71
C GLU A 78 -6.54 10.13 5.77
N LEU A 79 -6.36 9.64 4.54
CA LEU A 79 -5.65 10.37 3.48
C LEU A 79 -6.29 11.74 3.19
N GLY A 80 -7.60 11.91 3.35
CA GLY A 80 -8.24 13.22 3.21
C GLY A 80 -7.90 14.22 4.31
N LYS A 81 -7.32 13.78 5.43
CA LYS A 81 -7.14 14.58 6.66
C LYS A 81 -5.70 14.70 7.13
N THR A 82 -4.85 13.77 6.72
CA THR A 82 -3.47 13.65 7.20
C THR A 82 -2.49 13.91 6.07
N PRO A 83 -1.62 14.93 6.17
CA PRO A 83 -0.68 15.32 5.11
C PRO A 83 0.53 14.37 5.08
N VAL A 84 0.29 13.13 4.69
CA VAL A 84 1.29 12.07 4.48
C VAL A 84 1.31 11.67 3.01
N ALA A 85 2.50 11.38 2.50
CA ALA A 85 2.66 10.78 1.19
C ALA A 85 2.77 9.25 1.35
N VAL A 86 1.83 8.52 0.76
CA VAL A 86 1.81 7.06 0.73
C VAL A 86 2.32 6.59 -0.62
N ILE A 87 3.34 5.73 -0.59
CA ILE A 87 3.88 5.06 -1.77
C ILE A 87 3.40 3.60 -1.74
N SER A 88 2.68 3.15 -2.76
CA SER A 88 2.14 1.78 -2.79
C SER A 88 2.07 1.23 -4.22
N ALA A 89 1.78 -0.07 -4.37
CA ALA A 89 1.47 -0.66 -5.67
C ALA A 89 0.04 -0.35 -6.15
N GLY A 90 -0.51 0.82 -5.81
CA GLY A 90 -1.93 1.14 -5.97
C GLY A 90 -2.76 0.63 -4.79
N VAL A 91 -3.99 0.19 -5.04
CA VAL A 91 -4.90 -0.35 -4.02
C VAL A 91 -5.05 -1.85 -4.18
N LYS A 92 -5.37 -2.56 -3.10
CA LYS A 92 -5.51 -4.03 -3.11
C LYS A 92 -6.47 -4.44 -4.23
N SER A 93 -6.08 -5.41 -5.07
CA SER A 93 -6.85 -5.90 -6.23
C SER A 93 -8.30 -6.32 -5.94
N ILE A 94 -8.62 -6.59 -4.67
CA ILE A 94 -9.99 -6.91 -4.25
C ILE A 94 -10.94 -5.70 -4.27
N LEU A 95 -10.41 -4.48 -4.42
CA LEU A 95 -11.14 -3.23 -4.34
C LEU A 95 -11.54 -2.70 -5.73
N ASP A 96 -12.63 -1.93 -5.76
CA ASP A 96 -13.09 -1.22 -6.95
C ASP A 96 -12.22 0.03 -7.19
N ILE A 97 -11.29 -0.06 -8.15
CA ILE A 97 -10.31 0.99 -8.46
C ILE A 97 -10.99 2.28 -8.94
N PRO A 98 -11.90 2.27 -9.94
CA PRO A 98 -12.62 3.46 -10.35
C PRO A 98 -13.30 4.18 -9.18
N ARG A 99 -14.05 3.45 -8.34
CA ARG A 99 -14.73 4.06 -7.18
C ARG A 99 -13.75 4.58 -6.14
N THR A 100 -12.60 3.92 -5.99
CA THR A 100 -11.57 4.37 -5.06
C THR A 100 -10.94 5.69 -5.53
N LEU A 101 -10.66 5.83 -6.82
CA LEU A 101 -10.15 7.08 -7.40
C LEU A 101 -11.13 8.23 -7.24
N GLU A 102 -12.41 8.02 -7.54
CA GLU A 102 -13.49 8.99 -7.34
C GLU A 102 -13.61 9.41 -5.86
N TYR A 103 -13.49 8.45 -4.93
CA TYR A 103 -13.54 8.74 -3.50
C TYR A 103 -12.34 9.56 -3.06
N LEU A 104 -11.12 9.23 -3.51
CA LEU A 104 -9.90 9.98 -3.22
C LEU A 104 -9.97 11.41 -3.77
N GLU A 105 -10.50 11.59 -4.98
CA GLU A 105 -10.78 12.91 -5.55
C GLU A 105 -11.75 13.70 -4.66
N THR A 106 -12.84 13.07 -4.21
CA THR A 106 -13.80 13.69 -3.29
C THR A 106 -13.16 14.10 -1.96
N GLN A 107 -12.17 13.34 -1.47
CA GLN A 107 -11.42 13.66 -0.26
C GLN A 107 -10.28 14.68 -0.50
N GLY A 108 -10.12 15.19 -1.72
CA GLY A 108 -9.04 16.13 -2.07
C GLY A 108 -7.64 15.51 -2.04
N VAL A 109 -7.55 14.18 -2.07
CA VAL A 109 -6.27 13.46 -2.05
C VAL A 109 -5.62 13.56 -3.42
N THR A 110 -4.36 13.99 -3.44
CA THR A 110 -3.59 14.01 -4.69
C THR A 110 -3.18 12.59 -5.05
N VAL A 111 -3.58 12.10 -6.23
CA VAL A 111 -3.21 10.77 -6.72
C VAL A 111 -2.30 10.89 -7.94
N ALA A 112 -1.14 10.23 -7.88
CA ALA A 112 -0.21 10.14 -8.99
C ALA A 112 0.29 8.70 -9.22
N ALA A 113 0.81 8.40 -10.41
CA ALA A 113 1.47 7.13 -10.70
C ALA A 113 2.86 7.33 -11.30
N TYR A 114 3.79 6.48 -10.87
CA TYR A 114 5.19 6.53 -11.28
C TYR A 114 5.41 5.81 -12.61
N ARG A 115 5.81 6.57 -13.62
CA ARG A 115 6.18 6.12 -14.98
C ARG A 115 5.08 5.37 -15.73
N THR A 116 3.81 5.59 -15.38
CA THR A 116 2.66 5.01 -16.04
C THR A 116 1.50 6.00 -16.08
N ASN A 117 0.65 5.88 -17.10
CA ASN A 117 -0.60 6.66 -17.23
C ASN A 117 -1.79 5.92 -16.61
N GLU A 118 -1.59 4.69 -16.18
CA GLU A 118 -2.61 3.82 -15.65
C GLU A 118 -2.40 3.59 -14.15
N PHE A 119 -3.49 3.59 -13.39
CA PHE A 119 -3.41 3.31 -11.96
C PHE A 119 -3.10 1.82 -11.74
N PRO A 120 -2.01 1.45 -11.06
CA PRO A 120 -1.68 0.05 -10.80
C PRO A 120 -2.75 -0.68 -9.96
N ALA A 121 -3.02 -1.94 -10.29
CA ALA A 121 -3.96 -2.81 -9.56
C ALA A 121 -3.21 -3.84 -8.71
N PHE A 122 -2.29 -3.38 -7.87
CA PHE A 122 -1.49 -4.17 -6.92
C PHE A 122 -0.62 -5.26 -7.52
N PHE A 123 -1.19 -6.31 -8.09
CA PHE A 123 -0.47 -7.40 -8.74
C PHE A 123 -0.18 -7.16 -10.21
N THR A 124 -0.95 -6.28 -10.88
CA THR A 124 -0.80 -5.97 -12.30
C THR A 124 -0.57 -4.48 -12.53
N GLU A 125 0.18 -4.16 -13.58
CA GLU A 125 0.39 -2.78 -14.06
C GLU A 125 -0.89 -2.19 -14.68
N VAL A 126 -1.84 -3.03 -15.06
CA VAL A 126 -3.04 -2.68 -15.84
C VAL A 126 -4.30 -2.89 -15.01
N SER A 127 -5.05 -1.82 -14.73
CA SER A 127 -6.33 -1.80 -14.01
C SER A 127 -7.53 -1.42 -14.87
N GLY A 128 -7.31 -0.94 -16.08
CA GLY A 128 -8.30 -0.25 -16.92
C GLY A 128 -8.60 1.20 -16.50
N SER A 129 -7.98 1.72 -15.43
CA SER A 129 -8.27 3.04 -14.87
C SER A 129 -7.11 4.01 -15.09
N GLN A 130 -7.37 5.17 -15.69
CA GLN A 130 -6.35 6.21 -15.86
C GLN A 130 -6.02 6.85 -14.51
N VAL A 131 -4.74 7.19 -14.32
CA VAL A 131 -4.31 7.95 -13.15
C VAL A 131 -4.49 9.46 -13.39
N PRO A 132 -4.89 10.26 -12.38
CA PRO A 132 -5.05 11.70 -12.55
C PRO A 132 -3.75 12.44 -12.90
N CYS A 133 -2.61 11.95 -12.40
CA CYS A 133 -1.30 12.56 -12.60
C CYS A 133 -0.22 11.50 -12.81
N ARG A 134 0.60 11.65 -13.84
CA ARG A 134 1.82 10.85 -14.02
C ARG A 134 3.04 11.62 -13.54
N VAL A 135 3.98 10.91 -12.92
CA VAL A 135 5.32 11.39 -12.56
C VAL A 135 6.38 10.43 -13.06
N ASP A 136 7.50 10.92 -13.57
CA ASP A 136 8.53 10.12 -14.25
C ASP A 136 9.84 10.00 -13.46
N SER A 137 10.01 10.81 -12.39
CA SER A 137 11.21 10.79 -11.55
C SER A 137 10.91 10.92 -10.03
N PRO A 138 11.78 10.42 -9.15
CA PRO A 138 11.67 10.65 -7.70
C PRO A 138 11.67 12.13 -7.31
N GLU A 139 12.38 12.98 -8.05
CA GLU A 139 12.39 14.42 -7.85
C GLU A 139 11.03 15.06 -8.18
N GLU A 140 10.30 14.53 -9.16
CA GLU A 140 8.92 14.94 -9.43
C GLU A 140 7.99 14.54 -8.30
N CYS A 141 8.12 13.32 -7.80
CA CYS A 141 7.40 12.87 -6.60
C CYS A 141 7.65 13.83 -5.42
N ALA A 142 8.93 14.15 -5.15
CA ALA A 142 9.31 15.08 -4.09
C ALA A 142 8.74 16.49 -4.29
N ARG A 143 8.71 16.99 -5.54
CA ARG A 143 8.10 18.29 -5.87
C ARG A 143 6.60 18.33 -5.58
N ILE A 144 5.85 17.27 -5.89
CA ILE A 144 4.42 17.18 -5.56
C ILE A 144 4.22 17.21 -4.04
N ILE A 145 5.00 16.42 -3.30
CA ILE A 145 4.94 16.38 -1.83
C ILE A 145 5.25 17.76 -1.22
N TYR A 146 6.32 18.39 -1.72
CA TYR A 146 6.72 19.73 -1.29
C TYR A 146 5.64 20.78 -1.61
N ALA A 147 5.04 20.73 -2.80
CA ALA A 147 3.99 21.65 -3.21
C ALA A 147 2.73 21.50 -2.35
N ASN A 148 2.24 20.28 -2.12
CA ASN A 148 1.08 20.01 -1.27
C ASN A 148 1.28 20.59 0.14
N ARG A 149 2.45 20.38 0.73
CA ARG A 149 2.81 20.91 2.05
C ARG A 149 2.84 22.45 2.08
N ASN A 150 3.45 23.09 1.09
CA ASN A 150 3.57 24.56 1.05
C ASN A 150 2.26 25.27 0.70
N LEU A 151 1.38 24.60 -0.04
CA LEU A 151 0.04 25.09 -0.34
C LEU A 151 -0.94 24.84 0.82
N HIS A 152 -0.49 24.15 1.88
CA HIS A 152 -1.29 23.83 3.06
C HIS A 152 -2.60 23.11 2.72
N LEU A 153 -2.57 22.20 1.74
CA LEU A 153 -3.77 21.51 1.24
C LEU A 153 -4.42 20.60 2.30
N GLY A 154 -3.66 20.18 3.32
CA GLY A 154 -4.15 19.41 4.47
C GLY A 154 -4.44 17.94 4.19
N SER A 155 -4.68 17.58 2.93
CA SER A 155 -4.80 16.19 2.46
C SER A 155 -3.44 15.55 2.18
N GLY A 156 -3.42 14.23 2.26
CA GLY A 156 -2.31 13.39 1.87
C GLY A 156 -2.18 13.21 0.36
N ILE A 157 -1.19 12.40 -0.01
CA ILE A 157 -0.84 12.08 -1.39
C ILE A 157 -0.73 10.57 -1.52
N LEU A 158 -1.26 10.01 -2.60
CA LEU A 158 -1.02 8.63 -3.01
C LEU A 158 -0.17 8.63 -4.29
N ILE A 159 1.04 8.05 -4.21
CA ILE A 159 1.88 7.80 -5.39
C ILE A 159 1.92 6.30 -5.63
N ALA A 160 1.24 5.86 -6.68
CA ALA A 160 1.20 4.46 -7.06
C ALA A 160 2.41 4.08 -7.93
N VAL A 161 3.11 3.02 -7.55
CA VAL A 161 4.30 2.50 -8.24
C VAL A 161 3.97 1.12 -8.79
N PRO A 162 3.93 0.92 -10.13
CA PRO A 162 3.61 -0.38 -10.69
C PRO A 162 4.62 -1.45 -10.27
N VAL A 163 4.15 -2.68 -10.07
CA VAL A 163 5.02 -3.83 -9.82
C VAL A 163 5.93 -4.04 -11.03
N PRO A 164 7.23 -4.35 -10.84
CA PRO A 164 8.14 -4.56 -11.96
C PRO A 164 7.66 -5.61 -12.96
N LYS A 165 7.81 -5.33 -14.26
CA LYS A 165 7.40 -6.20 -15.38
C LYS A 165 7.79 -7.67 -15.26
N GLN A 166 8.95 -7.96 -14.69
CA GLN A 166 9.43 -9.33 -14.47
C GLN A 166 8.50 -10.16 -13.54
N HIS A 167 7.68 -9.50 -12.73
CA HIS A 167 6.69 -10.13 -11.86
C HIS A 167 5.25 -10.02 -12.41
N ALA A 168 5.02 -9.30 -13.51
CA ALA A 168 3.69 -9.04 -14.06
C ALA A 168 2.99 -10.31 -14.57
N ALA A 169 3.72 -11.30 -15.08
CA ALA A 169 3.13 -12.56 -15.55
C ALA A 169 2.48 -13.36 -14.40
N SER A 170 3.14 -13.40 -13.24
CA SER A 170 2.55 -13.97 -12.01
C SER A 170 1.39 -13.09 -11.53
N GLY A 171 1.52 -11.78 -11.69
CA GLY A 171 0.50 -10.79 -11.37
C GLY A 171 -0.83 -11.02 -12.08
N ASN A 172 -0.80 -11.23 -13.40
CA ASN A 172 -1.99 -11.46 -14.22
C ASN A 172 -2.75 -12.74 -13.81
N ILE A 173 -2.02 -13.80 -13.44
CA ILE A 173 -2.62 -15.04 -12.95
C ILE A 173 -3.35 -14.79 -11.62
N ILE A 174 -2.72 -14.04 -10.72
CA ILE A 174 -3.30 -13.70 -9.41
C ILE A 174 -4.50 -12.78 -9.58
N GLU A 175 -4.44 -11.77 -10.44
CA GLU A 175 -5.55 -10.86 -10.69
C GLU A 175 -6.77 -11.62 -11.25
N SER A 176 -6.56 -12.50 -12.22
CA SER A 176 -7.63 -13.36 -12.76
C SER A 176 -8.26 -14.24 -11.68
N ALA A 177 -7.43 -14.80 -10.79
CA ALA A 177 -7.90 -15.56 -9.63
C ALA A 177 -8.73 -14.70 -8.65
N ILE A 178 -8.31 -13.46 -8.41
CA ILE A 178 -9.01 -12.50 -7.54
C ILE A 178 -10.37 -12.13 -8.12
N GLN A 179 -10.43 -11.75 -9.41
CA GLN A 179 -11.70 -11.40 -10.05
C GLN A 179 -12.69 -12.57 -10.06
N LYS A 180 -12.18 -13.80 -10.27
CA LYS A 180 -13.00 -15.00 -10.15
C LYS A 180 -13.49 -15.24 -8.73
N ALA A 181 -12.62 -15.09 -7.73
CA ALA A 181 -12.98 -15.24 -6.33
C ALA A 181 -14.01 -14.18 -5.89
N LEU A 182 -13.86 -12.91 -6.29
CA LEU A 182 -14.83 -11.85 -6.02
C LEU A 182 -16.21 -12.18 -6.60
N LYS A 183 -16.24 -12.66 -7.84
CA LYS A 183 -17.49 -13.10 -8.47
C LYS A 183 -18.15 -14.24 -7.69
N GLU A 184 -17.38 -15.26 -7.32
CA GLU A 184 -17.88 -16.39 -6.52
C GLU A 184 -18.34 -15.95 -5.12
N ALA A 185 -17.68 -14.98 -4.49
CA ALA A 185 -18.10 -14.40 -3.22
C ALA A 185 -19.47 -13.70 -3.36
N GLY A 186 -19.63 -12.90 -4.42
CA GLY A 186 -20.88 -12.22 -4.75
C GLY A 186 -22.02 -13.20 -5.01
N ASP A 187 -21.77 -14.22 -5.83
CA ASP A 187 -22.76 -15.28 -6.15
C ASP A 187 -23.20 -16.05 -4.88
N LYS A 188 -22.30 -16.18 -3.88
CA LYS A 188 -22.56 -16.84 -2.59
C LYS A 188 -23.06 -15.90 -1.49
N GLY A 189 -23.16 -14.60 -1.74
CA GLY A 189 -23.56 -13.60 -0.75
C GLY A 189 -22.58 -13.46 0.43
N ILE A 190 -21.29 -13.74 0.22
CA ILE A 190 -20.26 -13.62 1.25
C ILE A 190 -19.89 -12.14 1.40
N ILE A 191 -20.13 -11.56 2.59
CA ILE A 191 -19.95 -10.14 2.88
C ILE A 191 -19.25 -9.92 4.22
N GLY A 192 -18.79 -8.68 4.47
CA GLY A 192 -18.21 -8.28 5.74
C GLY A 192 -16.92 -9.03 6.08
N ASN A 193 -16.70 -9.34 7.36
CA ASN A 193 -15.47 -9.99 7.83
C ASN A 193 -15.23 -11.40 7.24
N ALA A 194 -16.23 -12.02 6.63
CA ALA A 194 -16.12 -13.32 5.97
C ALA A 194 -15.50 -13.22 4.57
N ILE A 195 -15.46 -12.04 3.95
CA ILE A 195 -14.94 -11.88 2.59
C ILE A 195 -13.44 -12.13 2.53
N THR A 196 -12.67 -11.60 3.48
CA THR A 196 -11.20 -11.68 3.45
C THR A 196 -10.68 -13.12 3.59
N PRO A 197 -11.14 -13.93 4.57
CA PRO A 197 -10.73 -15.34 4.66
C PRO A 197 -11.10 -16.14 3.41
N PHE A 198 -12.32 -15.96 2.89
CA PHE A 198 -12.77 -16.62 1.67
C PHE A 198 -11.88 -16.27 0.47
N MET A 199 -11.59 -14.98 0.28
CA MET A 199 -10.74 -14.49 -0.80
C MET A 199 -9.33 -15.09 -0.75
N LEU A 200 -8.72 -15.13 0.44
CA LEU A 200 -7.38 -15.68 0.61
C LEU A 200 -7.30 -17.17 0.29
N GLU A 201 -8.26 -17.95 0.77
CA GLU A 201 -8.34 -19.39 0.49
C GLU A 201 -8.58 -19.63 -1.00
N ARG A 202 -9.55 -18.92 -1.58
CA ARG A 202 -9.93 -19.15 -2.97
C ARG A 202 -8.85 -18.73 -3.97
N VAL A 203 -8.18 -17.62 -3.73
CA VAL A 203 -7.05 -17.19 -4.57
C VAL A 203 -5.90 -18.19 -4.45
N LYS A 204 -5.64 -18.75 -3.26
CA LYS A 204 -4.61 -19.79 -3.09
C LYS A 204 -4.92 -21.04 -3.92
N GLU A 205 -6.17 -21.51 -3.90
CA GLU A 205 -6.61 -22.64 -4.73
C GLU A 205 -6.44 -22.37 -6.22
N LEU A 206 -6.90 -21.20 -6.68
CA LEU A 206 -6.89 -20.83 -8.10
C LEU A 206 -5.48 -20.55 -8.65
N THR A 207 -4.53 -20.18 -7.79
CA THR A 207 -3.15 -19.87 -8.17
C THR A 207 -2.17 -21.01 -7.89
N GLY A 208 -2.65 -22.16 -7.37
CA GLY A 208 -1.79 -23.28 -7.00
C GLY A 208 -0.77 -22.96 -5.90
N GLY A 209 -1.00 -21.89 -5.11
CA GLY A 209 -0.08 -21.40 -4.08
C GLY A 209 0.93 -20.33 -4.52
N SER A 210 1.04 -20.02 -5.82
CA SER A 210 2.01 -19.04 -6.36
C SER A 210 1.72 -17.59 -5.96
N SER A 211 0.52 -17.28 -5.48
CA SER A 211 0.13 -15.93 -5.01
C SER A 211 0.96 -15.41 -3.83
N LEU A 212 1.58 -16.30 -3.05
CA LEU A 212 2.43 -15.93 -1.92
C LEU A 212 3.86 -15.56 -2.34
N GLU A 213 4.30 -15.96 -3.54
CA GLU A 213 5.65 -15.67 -4.05
C GLU A 213 5.71 -14.34 -4.80
N ALA A 214 4.66 -13.99 -5.55
CA ALA A 214 4.59 -12.73 -6.29
C ALA A 214 4.62 -11.48 -5.38
N ARG A 215 4.22 -11.61 -4.11
CA ARG A 215 4.27 -10.50 -3.12
C ARG A 215 5.68 -10.02 -2.78
N LEU A 216 6.71 -10.83 -3.03
CA LEU A 216 8.08 -10.53 -2.59
C LEU A 216 9.01 -10.00 -3.67
N GLY A 217 8.57 -9.84 -4.92
CA GLY A 217 9.44 -9.30 -5.98
C GLY A 217 10.84 -9.93 -6.00
N ARG A 218 10.95 -11.27 -5.91
CA ARG A 218 12.25 -11.95 -5.88
C ARG A 218 13.00 -11.72 -7.20
N SER A 219 13.95 -10.80 -7.19
CA SER A 219 15.06 -10.84 -8.13
C SER A 219 15.94 -12.04 -7.74
N ALA A 220 16.10 -12.98 -8.66
CA ALA A 220 17.16 -13.96 -8.55
C ALA A 220 18.48 -13.24 -8.86
N LEU A 221 19.20 -12.88 -7.80
CA LEU A 221 20.66 -12.83 -7.76
C LEU A 221 21.12 -13.59 -6.52
#